data_AF-A0A7V9KX67-F1
#
_entry.id   AF-A0A7V9KX67-F1
#
_cell.length_a   1.000
_cell.length_b   1.000
_cell.length_c   1.000
_cell.angle_alpha   90.00
_cell.angle_beta   90.00
_cell.angle_gamma   90.00
#
_symmetry.space_group_name_H-M   'P 1'
#
loop_
_entity.id
_entity.type
_entity.pdbx_description
1 polymer ?
#
loop_
_entity_poly.entity_id
_entity_poly.type
_entity_poly.pdbx_seq_one_letter_code
_entity_poly.pdbx_strand_id
1 'polypeptide(L)'
;MDHLPGQRRRPKRLDAAIAVVIAFAALWITPGDPAAAPAYGDPRPQPNVILIVTDDQRWDTLWAMPTVQRELVRRGVTFSNAFVVNPLCCPSRASILTGLYSHSTGVYGNKPPFGSFPSFRDRSTVATWMKAQGYETAYVGKYLNGSPRT
;
A
#
# COMPACT_ATOMS: atom_id res chain seq x y z
N MET A 1 -41.25 66.96 5.09
CA MET A 1 -40.89 66.67 3.69
C MET A 1 -39.79 65.64 3.74
N ASP A 2 -40.16 64.36 3.90
CA ASP A 2 -40.25 63.33 2.84
C ASP A 2 -38.91 62.55 2.82
N HIS A 3 -38.78 61.23 2.90
CA HIS A 3 -39.65 60.10 2.57
C HIS A 3 -39.04 58.86 3.28
N LEU A 4 -39.83 58.02 3.97
CA LEU A 4 -39.37 56.70 4.44
C LEU A 4 -39.54 55.66 3.32
N PRO A 5 -38.52 54.84 2.99
CA PRO A 5 -38.69 53.77 2.02
C PRO A 5 -39.43 52.57 2.63
N GLY A 6 -40.47 52.13 1.91
CA GLY A 6 -41.37 51.06 2.31
C GLY A 6 -40.70 49.70 2.49
N GLN A 7 -41.00 49.07 3.63
CA GLN A 7 -40.64 47.70 3.95
C GLN A 7 -41.40 46.74 3.02
N ARG A 8 -40.73 46.21 1.99
CA ARG A 8 -41.29 45.14 1.15
C ARG A 8 -41.42 43.85 1.98
N ARG A 9 -42.65 43.43 2.24
CA ARG A 9 -42.96 42.16 2.91
C ARG A 9 -42.42 40.99 2.07
N ARG A 10 -41.44 40.25 2.60
CA ARG A 10 -40.98 38.98 2.00
C ARG A 10 -42.15 37.97 1.98
N PRO A 11 -42.44 37.31 0.85
CA PRO A 11 -43.51 36.33 0.80
C PRO A 11 -43.09 35.06 1.56
N LYS A 12 -43.80 34.77 2.67
CA LYS A 12 -43.62 33.57 3.54
C LYS A 12 -43.70 32.21 2.81
N ARG A 13 -44.00 32.19 1.51
CA ARG A 13 -44.08 30.99 0.67
C ARG A 13 -42.72 30.52 0.14
N LEU A 14 -41.71 31.39 0.12
CA LEU A 14 -40.36 31.04 -0.35
C LEU A 14 -39.59 30.24 0.72
N ASP A 15 -39.75 30.58 2.00
CA ASP A 15 -39.09 29.89 3.11
C ASP A 15 -39.62 28.44 3.28
N ALA A 16 -40.92 28.23 3.02
CA ALA A 16 -41.53 26.90 3.06
C ALA A 16 -41.05 25.99 1.91
N ALA A 17 -40.82 26.55 0.72
CA ALA A 17 -40.34 25.79 -0.43
C ALA A 17 -38.88 25.33 -0.24
N ILE A 18 -38.04 26.15 0.38
CA ILE A 18 -36.63 25.80 0.68
C ILE A 18 -36.55 24.71 1.76
N ALA A 19 -37.42 24.76 2.78
CA ALA A 19 -37.47 23.75 3.84
C ALA A 19 -37.90 22.36 3.32
N VAL A 20 -38.84 22.30 2.36
CA VAL A 20 -39.32 21.04 1.78
C VAL A 20 -38.29 20.38 0.86
N VAL A 21 -37.47 21.17 0.14
CA VAL A 21 -36.39 20.63 -0.72
C VAL A 21 -35.25 20.02 0.11
N ILE A 22 -34.92 20.61 1.26
CA ILE A 22 -33.90 20.05 2.18
C ILE A 22 -34.40 18.74 2.82
N ALA A 23 -35.69 18.65 3.14
CA ALA A 23 -36.29 17.44 3.72
C ALA A 23 -36.38 16.27 2.72
N PHE A 24 -36.57 16.54 1.42
CA PHE A 24 -36.59 15.48 0.39
C PHE A 24 -35.19 15.02 -0.04
N ALA A 25 -34.16 15.87 0.01
CA ALA A 25 -32.78 15.47 -0.26
C ALA A 25 -32.15 14.64 0.88
N ALA A 26 -32.66 14.78 2.11
CA ALA A 26 -32.17 14.02 3.27
C ALA A 26 -32.76 12.60 3.38
N LEU A 27 -33.76 12.24 2.56
CA LEU A 27 -34.45 10.94 2.66
C LEU A 27 -33.97 9.89 1.64
N TRP A 28 -32.97 10.21 0.80
CA TRP A 28 -32.37 9.27 -0.17
C TRP A 28 -30.86 9.12 -0.02
N ILE A 29 -30.30 9.54 1.12
CA ILE A 29 -28.95 9.15 1.53
C ILE A 29 -29.09 8.30 2.77
N THR A 30 -29.60 7.08 2.59
CA THR A 30 -29.05 6.02 3.43
C THR A 30 -27.58 5.92 3.04
N PRO A 31 -26.62 6.03 3.97
CA PRO A 31 -25.35 5.37 3.74
C PRO A 31 -25.73 3.91 3.62
N GLY A 32 -25.88 3.43 2.38
CA GLY A 32 -25.88 2.01 2.14
C GLY A 32 -24.62 1.52 2.83
N ASP A 33 -24.76 0.70 3.86
CA ASP A 33 -23.65 -0.04 4.44
C ASP A 33 -22.85 -0.52 3.24
N PRO A 34 -21.58 -0.07 3.05
CA PRO A 34 -20.77 -0.65 2.01
C PRO A 34 -20.71 -2.10 2.41
N ALA A 35 -21.49 -2.94 1.71
CA ALA A 35 -21.72 -4.33 2.04
C ALA A 35 -20.36 -4.87 2.45
N ALA A 36 -20.20 -5.08 3.76
CA ALA A 36 -18.89 -5.31 4.33
C ALA A 36 -18.35 -6.48 3.54
N ALA A 37 -17.29 -6.22 2.77
CA ALA A 37 -16.61 -7.27 2.02
C ALA A 37 -16.45 -8.41 3.02
N PRO A 38 -16.86 -9.65 2.68
CA PRO A 38 -16.94 -10.73 3.64
C PRO A 38 -15.65 -10.70 4.43
N ALA A 39 -15.76 -10.44 5.73
CA ALA A 39 -14.60 -10.41 6.59
C ALA A 39 -13.94 -11.76 6.36
N TYR A 40 -12.78 -11.76 5.71
CA TYR A 40 -11.96 -12.95 5.52
C TYR A 40 -11.30 -13.24 6.88
N GLY A 41 -12.14 -13.35 7.90
CA GLY A 41 -11.82 -13.52 9.30
C GLY A 41 -12.25 -14.91 9.67
N ASP A 42 -11.62 -15.89 9.03
CA ASP A 42 -11.36 -17.11 9.78
C ASP A 42 -10.57 -16.64 11.02
N PRO A 43 -11.00 -16.92 12.26
CA PRO A 43 -10.38 -16.43 13.50
C PRO A 43 -9.01 -17.09 13.75
N ARG A 44 -8.29 -17.39 12.68
CA ARG A 44 -6.91 -17.84 12.73
C ARG A 44 -6.09 -16.71 13.35
N PRO A 45 -5.21 -17.03 14.31
CA PRO A 45 -4.23 -16.08 14.81
C PRO A 45 -3.54 -15.38 13.63
N GLN A 46 -3.31 -14.07 13.73
CA GLN A 46 -2.57 -13.32 12.72
C GLN A 46 -1.21 -14.01 12.47
N PRO A 47 -0.93 -14.52 11.26
CA PRO A 47 0.26 -15.33 11.02
C PRO A 47 1.50 -14.46 10.95
N ASN A 48 2.61 -14.91 11.55
CA ASN A 48 3.90 -14.27 11.34
C ASN A 48 4.35 -14.43 9.88
N VAL A 49 4.78 -13.33 9.25
CA VAL A 49 5.29 -13.33 7.87
C VAL A 49 6.79 -13.04 7.90
N ILE A 50 7.58 -13.91 7.26
CA ILE A 50 9.03 -13.74 7.13
C ILE A 50 9.37 -13.71 5.64
N LEU A 51 9.92 -12.58 5.17
CA LEU A 51 10.42 -12.42 3.80
C LEU A 51 11.95 -12.60 3.79
N ILE A 52 12.43 -13.68 3.16
CA ILE A 52 13.85 -13.97 3.01
C ILE A 52 14.26 -13.68 1.56
N VAL A 53 15.29 -12.84 1.39
CA VAL A 53 15.81 -12.46 0.07
C VAL A 53 17.32 -12.66 0.05
N THR A 54 17.81 -13.49 -0.86
CA THR A 54 19.23 -13.68 -1.13
C THR A 54 19.71 -12.72 -2.21
N ASP A 55 21.00 -12.37 -2.20
CA ASP A 55 21.61 -11.46 -3.18
C ASP A 55 22.40 -12.26 -4.21
N ASP A 56 22.28 -11.90 -5.49
CA ASP A 56 22.95 -12.53 -6.64
C ASP A 56 22.82 -14.07 -6.76
N GLN A 57 21.80 -14.67 -6.13
CA GLN A 57 21.57 -16.11 -6.22
C GLN A 57 20.92 -16.50 -7.56
N ARG A 58 21.61 -17.34 -8.33
CA ARG A 58 21.00 -17.98 -9.51
C ARG A 58 19.95 -19.01 -9.09
N TRP A 59 18.86 -19.10 -9.86
CA TRP A 59 17.69 -19.94 -9.55
C TRP A 59 18.00 -21.44 -9.42
N ASP A 60 19.04 -21.92 -10.10
CA ASP A 60 19.46 -23.32 -10.20
C ASP A 60 20.50 -23.74 -9.13
N THR A 61 20.73 -22.91 -8.11
CA THR A 61 21.76 -23.15 -7.08
C THR A 61 21.20 -23.66 -5.74
N LEU A 62 19.89 -23.86 -5.62
CA LEU A 62 19.26 -24.37 -4.40
C LEU A 62 19.76 -25.76 -3.98
N TRP A 63 20.36 -26.53 -4.90
CA TRP A 63 20.98 -27.82 -4.59
C TRP A 63 22.05 -27.70 -3.47
N ALA A 64 22.73 -26.55 -3.36
CA ALA A 64 23.75 -26.27 -2.36
C ALA A 64 23.20 -25.84 -0.98
N MET A 65 21.87 -25.73 -0.83
CA MET A 65 21.21 -25.25 0.39
C MET A 65 20.34 -26.35 1.03
N PRO A 66 20.92 -27.37 1.67
CA PRO A 66 20.18 -28.55 2.13
C PRO A 66 19.09 -28.22 3.16
N THR A 67 19.33 -27.24 4.04
CA THR A 67 18.31 -26.78 5.01
C THR A 67 17.13 -26.11 4.31
N VAL A 68 17.37 -25.26 3.31
CA VAL A 68 16.28 -24.61 2.53
C VAL A 68 15.48 -25.65 1.76
N GLN A 69 16.16 -26.62 1.14
CA GLN A 69 15.48 -27.72 0.45
C GLN A 69 14.58 -28.53 1.40
N ARG A 70 15.08 -28.86 2.59
CA ARG A 70 14.34 -29.68 3.55
C ARG A 70 13.19 -28.94 4.21
N GLU A 71 13.41 -27.71 4.67
CA GLU A 71 12.44 -26.97 5.49
C GLU A 71 11.46 -26.13 4.66
N LEU A 72 11.88 -25.60 3.50
CA LEU A 72 11.05 -24.70 2.69
C LEU A 72 10.55 -25.36 1.40
N VAL A 73 11.46 -25.93 0.59
CA VAL A 73 11.07 -26.48 -0.73
C VAL A 73 10.15 -27.69 -0.59
N ARG A 74 10.51 -28.67 0.28
CA ARG A 74 9.72 -29.91 0.46
C ARG A 74 8.40 -29.71 1.20
N ARG A 75 8.22 -28.60 1.91
CA ARG A 75 7.05 -28.32 2.76
C ARG A 75 6.20 -27.15 2.28
N GLY A 76 6.60 -26.51 1.19
CA GLY A 76 5.99 -25.31 0.67
C GLY A 76 5.65 -25.42 -0.81
N VAL A 77 5.46 -24.26 -1.43
CA VAL A 77 5.16 -24.13 -2.85
C VAL A 77 6.35 -23.48 -3.55
N THR A 78 6.81 -24.09 -4.65
CA THR A 78 7.88 -23.53 -5.49
C THR A 78 7.29 -22.91 -6.73
N PHE A 79 7.61 -21.63 -6.96
CA PHE A 79 7.27 -20.94 -8.20
C PHE A 79 8.42 -21.13 -9.20
N SER A 80 8.27 -22.08 -10.13
CA SER A 80 9.29 -22.40 -11.14
C SER A 80 9.46 -21.33 -12.22
N ASN A 81 8.50 -20.39 -12.31
CA ASN A 81 8.48 -19.35 -13.33
C ASN A 81 8.29 -17.96 -12.68
N ALA A 82 9.25 -17.58 -11.82
CA ALA A 82 9.27 -16.30 -11.10
C ALA A 82 10.43 -15.43 -11.62
N PHE A 83 10.12 -14.22 -12.07
CA PHE A 83 11.11 -13.28 -12.61
C PHE A 83 11.22 -12.03 -11.76
N VAL A 84 12.44 -11.51 -11.66
CA VAL A 84 12.68 -10.18 -11.10
C VAL A 84 12.26 -9.12 -12.11
N VAL A 85 11.76 -7.98 -11.60
CA VAL A 85 11.44 -6.81 -12.43
C VAL A 85 12.69 -6.20 -13.06
N ASN A 86 13.81 -6.23 -12.35
CA ASN A 86 15.07 -5.66 -12.79
C ASN A 86 16.24 -6.53 -12.26
N PRO A 87 17.24 -6.88 -13.08
CA PRO A 87 18.36 -7.73 -12.65
C PRO A 87 19.44 -7.00 -11.82
N LEU A 88 19.19 -5.75 -11.38
CA LEU A 88 20.08 -5.01 -10.48
C LEU A 88 19.53 -4.94 -9.04
N CYS A 89 20.43 -4.98 -8.05
CA CYS A 89 20.10 -5.04 -6.61
C CYS A 89 19.07 -4.00 -6.14
N CYS A 90 19.33 -2.70 -6.32
CA CYS A 90 18.46 -1.62 -5.85
C CYS A 90 17.07 -1.62 -6.52
N PRO A 91 16.95 -1.60 -7.86
CA PRO A 91 15.64 -1.58 -8.48
C PRO A 91 14.86 -2.89 -8.23
N SER A 92 15.54 -4.04 -8.13
CA SER A 92 14.89 -5.30 -7.73
C SER A 92 14.28 -5.20 -6.33
N ARG A 93 15.07 -4.77 -5.34
CA ARG A 93 14.59 -4.61 -3.95
C ARG A 93 13.50 -3.55 -3.82
N ALA A 94 13.62 -2.41 -4.52
CA ALA A 94 12.57 -1.40 -4.58
C ALA A 94 11.26 -1.97 -5.11
N SER A 95 11.33 -2.81 -6.15
CA SER A 95 10.16 -3.49 -6.72
C SER A 95 9.56 -4.50 -5.75
N ILE A 96 10.38 -5.31 -5.06
CA ILE A 96 9.92 -6.25 -4.03
C ILE A 96 9.19 -5.51 -2.89
N LEU A 97 9.76 -4.41 -2.40
CA LEU A 97 9.23 -3.68 -1.26
C LEU A 97 7.93 -2.93 -1.58
N THR A 98 7.74 -2.48 -2.82
CA THR A 98 6.61 -1.60 -3.21
C THR A 98 5.60 -2.28 -4.12
N GLY A 99 5.91 -3.44 -4.70
CA GLY A 99 5.09 -4.08 -5.73
C GLY A 99 5.04 -3.33 -7.06
N LEU A 100 5.91 -2.33 -7.27
CA LEU A 100 5.90 -1.45 -8.44
C LEU A 100 7.09 -1.72 -9.37
N TYR A 101 6.91 -1.48 -10.66
CA TYR A 101 7.99 -1.53 -11.65
C TYR A 101 8.99 -0.37 -11.47
N SER A 102 10.23 -0.52 -11.98
CA SER A 102 11.26 0.54 -11.94
C SER A 102 10.79 1.90 -12.47
N HIS A 103 9.93 1.90 -13.50
CA HIS A 103 9.38 3.14 -14.05
C HIS A 103 8.44 3.89 -13.10
N SER A 104 7.84 3.18 -12.14
CA SER A 104 6.96 3.74 -11.12
C SER A 104 7.70 4.05 -9.82
N THR A 105 8.73 3.27 -9.47
CA THR A 105 9.55 3.52 -8.27
C THR A 105 10.57 4.65 -8.47
N GLY A 106 10.98 4.91 -9.71
CA GLY A 106 12.05 5.87 -10.03
C GLY A 106 13.46 5.36 -9.70
N VAL A 107 13.59 4.08 -9.29
CA VAL A 107 14.87 3.43 -9.05
C VAL A 107 15.21 2.57 -10.26
N TYR A 108 16.27 2.95 -10.97
CA TYR A 108 16.71 2.32 -12.23
C TYR A 108 18.08 1.66 -12.13
N GLY A 109 18.90 2.01 -11.14
CA GLY A 109 20.24 1.47 -10.97
C GLY A 109 20.69 1.31 -9.52
N ASN A 110 21.93 0.87 -9.33
CA ASN A 110 22.53 0.66 -8.01
C ASN A 110 23.24 1.89 -7.43
N LYS A 111 23.45 2.92 -8.25
CA LYS A 111 24.23 4.11 -7.92
C LYS A 111 23.42 5.37 -8.24
N PRO A 112 23.71 6.51 -7.56
CA PRO A 112 23.16 7.80 -7.92
C PRO A 112 23.44 8.18 -9.38
N PRO A 113 22.63 9.07 -9.99
CA PRO A 113 21.47 9.75 -9.39
C PRO A 113 20.16 8.95 -9.49
N PHE A 114 20.12 7.88 -10.28
CA PHE A 114 18.89 7.11 -10.59
C PHE A 114 18.82 5.77 -9.84
N GLY A 115 19.41 5.70 -8.66
CA GLY A 115 19.65 4.46 -7.94
C GLY A 115 20.20 4.72 -6.55
N SER A 116 20.43 3.65 -5.78
CA SER A 116 20.78 3.71 -4.35
C SER A 116 19.64 4.25 -3.46
N PHE A 117 19.82 4.18 -2.15
CA PHE A 117 18.82 4.54 -1.13
C PHE A 117 18.20 5.94 -1.31
N PRO A 118 18.95 7.01 -1.61
CA PRO A 118 18.37 8.35 -1.80
C PRO A 118 17.34 8.46 -2.94
N SER A 119 17.39 7.58 -3.94
CA SER A 119 16.40 7.57 -5.03
C SER A 119 15.12 6.83 -4.65
N PHE A 120 15.09 6.09 -3.55
CA PHE A 120 13.97 5.27 -3.14
C PHE A 120 13.05 6.00 -2.15
N ARG A 121 11.74 5.88 -2.34
CA ARG A 121 10.71 6.40 -1.45
C ARG A 121 10.11 5.27 -0.62
N ASP A 122 10.60 5.08 0.59
CA ASP A 122 10.25 3.99 1.51
C ASP A 122 8.92 4.16 2.28
N ARG A 123 8.18 5.24 1.99
CA ARG A 123 6.95 5.63 2.70
C ARG A 123 5.77 4.66 2.50
N SER A 124 5.79 3.91 1.41
CA SER A 124 4.73 2.95 1.04
C SER A 124 5.39 1.66 0.56
N THR A 125 5.54 0.74 1.49
CA THR A 125 6.17 -0.57 1.31
C THR A 125 5.38 -1.65 2.04
N VAL A 126 5.64 -2.92 1.72
CA VAL A 126 5.09 -4.09 2.42
C VAL A 126 5.23 -3.96 3.94
N ALA A 127 6.34 -3.44 4.45
CA ALA A 127 6.54 -3.21 5.88
C ALA A 127 5.58 -2.15 6.43
N THR A 128 5.43 -1.00 5.76
CA THR A 128 4.50 0.04 6.22
C THR A 128 3.03 -0.42 6.15
N TRP A 129 2.68 -1.22 5.14
CA TRP A 129 1.33 -1.76 4.99
C TRP A 129 1.02 -2.78 6.07
N MET A 130 1.95 -3.69 6.36
CA MET A 130 1.82 -4.65 7.47
C MET A 130 1.74 -3.93 8.82
N LYS A 131 2.59 -2.92 9.05
CA LYS A 131 2.53 -2.09 10.27
C LYS A 131 1.16 -1.42 10.45
N ALA A 132 0.58 -0.89 9.37
CA ALA A 132 -0.76 -0.32 9.40
C ALA A 132 -1.87 -1.35 9.72
N GLN A 133 -1.62 -2.65 9.51
CA GLN A 133 -2.52 -3.74 9.88
C GLN A 133 -2.26 -4.32 11.28
N GLY A 134 -1.38 -3.70 12.08
CA GLY A 134 -1.09 -4.11 13.45
C GLY A 134 0.09 -5.07 13.61
N TYR A 135 0.84 -5.37 12.54
CA TYR A 135 2.06 -6.17 12.65
C TYR A 135 3.22 -5.36 13.22
N GLU A 136 4.00 -5.99 14.09
CA GLU A 136 5.36 -5.55 14.36
C GLU A 136 6.23 -5.86 13.13
N THR A 137 7.01 -4.87 12.70
CA THR A 137 7.85 -4.99 11.51
C THR A 137 9.29 -4.70 11.86
N ALA A 138 10.17 -5.60 11.46
CA ALA A 138 11.61 -5.51 11.65
C ALA A 138 12.33 -5.85 10.35
N TYR A 139 13.56 -5.35 10.23
CA TYR A 139 14.40 -5.56 9.06
C TYR A 139 15.80 -5.98 9.50
N VAL A 140 16.38 -6.99 8.85
CA VAL A 140 17.74 -7.48 9.12
C VAL A 140 18.46 -7.71 7.79
N GLY A 141 19.64 -7.10 7.62
CA GLY A 141 20.52 -7.30 6.46
C GLY A 141 20.74 -6.06 5.60
N LYS A 142 20.82 -6.24 4.27
CA LYS A 142 21.02 -5.18 3.26
C LYS A 142 19.70 -4.62 2.68
N TYR A 143 19.35 -3.38 3.03
CA TYR A 143 18.10 -2.75 2.58
C TYR A 143 18.16 -2.31 1.11
N LEU A 144 18.93 -1.26 0.82
CA LEU A 144 19.33 -0.81 -0.53
C LEU A 144 20.81 -0.43 -0.52
N ASN A 145 21.46 -0.39 -1.69
CA ASN A 145 22.82 0.14 -1.79
C ASN A 145 22.83 1.60 -1.29
N GLY A 146 23.86 1.96 -0.52
CA GLY A 146 23.97 3.32 0.04
C GLY A 146 22.99 3.64 1.18
N SER A 147 22.23 2.66 1.68
CA SER A 147 21.45 2.85 2.91
C SER A 147 22.39 3.05 4.10
N PRO A 148 22.03 3.89 5.09
CA PRO A 148 22.77 3.98 6.35
C PRO A 148 22.91 2.60 7.00
N ARG A 149 24.05 2.34 7.64
CA ARG A 149 24.20 1.16 8.50
C ARG A 149 23.52 1.50 9.83
N THR A 150 22.40 0.84 10.12
CA THR A 150 21.72 0.87 11.42
C THR A 150 22.47 0.05 12.44
#